data_AF-A0A7V0SGB9-F1
#
_entry.id   AF-A0A7V0SGB9-F1
#
_cell.length_a   1.000
_cell.length_b   1.000
_cell.length_c   1.000
_cell.angle_alpha   90.00
_cell.angle_beta   90.00
_cell.angle_gamma   90.00
#
_symmetry.space_group_name_H-M   'P 1'
#
loop_
_entity.id
_entity.type
_entity.pdbx_description
1 polymer ?
#
loop_
_entity_poly.entity_id
_entity_poly.type
_entity_poly.pdbx_seq_one_letter_code
_entity_poly.pdbx_strand_id
1 'polypeptide(L)'
;MKCKKIRRGLHRLLDGEPVDARGKKRIERHLAQCAPCREYNEELRIMGQLLSRAGAIEAGTAPVDRLMGAYRAALNATANAGRPAGISLDRLVAAAAAMAAVIIMAVSYRIVRGESVDPVRSYLLQSVGTREVLYLSGNDWTAIP
;
A
#
# COMPACT_ATOMS: atom_id res chain seq x y z
N MET A 1 20.65 22.50 -23.94
CA MET A 1 20.33 21.56 -22.85
C MET A 1 21.58 21.42 -21.98
N LYS A 2 21.47 21.36 -20.65
CA LYS A 2 22.66 21.26 -19.77
C LYS A 2 23.35 19.90 -19.93
N CYS A 3 24.69 19.86 -19.97
CA CYS A 3 25.48 18.62 -20.11
C CYS A 3 25.09 17.55 -19.07
N LYS A 4 24.82 17.95 -17.82
CA LYS A 4 24.32 17.06 -16.75
C LYS A 4 23.04 16.29 -17.13
N LYS A 5 22.15 16.88 -17.93
CA LYS A 5 20.91 16.20 -18.38
C LYS A 5 21.21 15.21 -19.51
N ILE A 6 22.17 15.55 -20.38
CA ILE A 6 22.59 14.68 -21.48
C ILE A 6 23.30 13.44 -20.93
N ARG A 7 24.25 13.61 -20.00
CA ARG A 7 24.94 12.48 -19.35
C ARG A 7 23.98 11.51 -18.69
N ARG A 8 22.98 12.00 -17.96
CA ARG A 8 21.90 11.15 -17.43
C ARG A 8 21.12 10.42 -18.52
N GLY A 9 20.82 11.10 -19.64
CA GLY A 9 20.17 10.46 -20.79
C GLY A 9 21.02 9.37 -21.43
N LEU A 10 22.34 9.55 -21.49
CA LEU A 10 23.28 8.53 -22.00
C LEU A 10 23.30 7.28 -21.12
N HIS A 11 23.33 7.41 -19.80
CA HIS A 11 23.21 6.26 -18.90
C HIS A 11 21.94 5.46 -19.14
N ARG A 12 20.79 6.14 -19.21
CA ARG A 12 19.50 5.47 -19.51
C ARG A 12 19.53 4.71 -20.83
N LEU A 13 20.13 5.30 -21.88
CA LEU A 13 20.28 4.62 -23.17
C LEU A 13 21.20 3.40 -23.07
N LEU A 14 22.25 3.45 -22.26
CA LEU A 14 23.18 2.35 -22.02
C LEU A 14 22.52 1.21 -21.25
N ASP A 15 21.70 1.54 -20.25
CA ASP A 15 20.98 0.59 -19.38
C ASP A 15 19.75 -0.03 -20.07
N GLY A 16 19.46 0.36 -21.32
CA GLY A 16 18.29 -0.10 -22.07
C GLY A 16 16.96 0.50 -21.59
N GLU A 17 17.00 1.52 -20.74
CA GLU A 17 15.79 2.22 -20.30
C GLU A 17 15.11 2.95 -21.47
N PRO A 18 13.77 2.96 -21.52
CA PRO A 18 13.04 3.60 -22.60
C PRO A 18 13.25 5.12 -22.57
N VAL A 19 13.85 5.64 -23.64
CA VAL A 19 13.95 7.08 -23.93
C VAL A 19 13.08 7.40 -25.13
N ASP A 20 12.22 8.41 -24.98
CA ASP A 20 11.31 8.87 -26.03
C ASP A 20 12.08 9.37 -27.27
N ALA A 21 11.44 9.30 -28.44
CA ALA A 21 12.07 9.69 -29.71
C ALA A 21 12.56 11.16 -29.72
N ARG A 22 11.86 12.06 -29.01
CA ARG A 22 12.29 13.45 -28.87
C ARG A 22 13.51 13.56 -27.96
N GLY A 23 13.56 12.79 -26.88
CA GLY A 23 14.73 12.66 -26.00
C GLY A 23 15.97 12.22 -26.77
N LYS A 24 15.87 11.16 -27.57
CA LYS A 24 16.97 10.67 -28.42
C LYS A 24 17.50 11.75 -29.38
N LYS A 25 16.61 12.40 -30.14
CA LYS A 25 16.99 13.50 -31.05
C LYS A 25 17.68 14.67 -30.33
N ARG A 26 17.29 14.99 -29.09
CA ARG A 26 17.95 16.05 -28.30
C ARG A 26 19.35 15.64 -27.86
N ILE A 27 19.54 14.36 -27.51
CA ILE A 27 20.85 13.81 -27.14
C ILE A 27 21.78 13.87 -28.36
N GLU A 28 21.35 13.34 -29.50
CA GLU A 28 22.09 13.36 -30.78
C GLU A 28 22.52 14.78 -31.17
N ARG A 29 21.57 15.73 -31.14
CA ARG A 29 21.87 17.14 -31.44
C ARG A 29 22.91 17.74 -30.51
N HIS A 30 22.87 17.41 -29.22
CA HIS A 30 23.85 17.92 -28.27
C HIS A 30 25.22 17.29 -28.47
N LEU A 31 25.28 15.98 -28.77
CA LEU A 31 26.53 15.29 -29.08
C LEU A 31 27.20 15.90 -30.33
N ALA A 32 26.44 16.31 -31.33
CA ALA A 32 26.99 17.02 -32.50
C ALA A 32 27.73 18.33 -32.12
N GLN A 33 27.30 19.01 -31.05
CA GLN A 33 27.80 20.35 -30.69
C GLN A 33 28.76 20.37 -29.49
N CYS A 34 28.78 19.34 -28.63
CA CYS A 34 29.52 19.35 -27.37
C CYS A 34 30.61 18.27 -27.32
N ALA A 35 31.87 18.67 -27.50
CA ALA A 35 33.02 17.75 -27.46
C ALA A 35 33.13 16.95 -26.14
N PRO A 36 33.00 17.59 -24.96
CA PRO A 36 33.08 16.85 -23.68
C PRO A 36 31.98 15.78 -23.50
N CYS A 37 30.82 15.95 -24.14
CA CYS A 37 29.77 14.92 -24.09
C CYS A 37 30.01 13.81 -25.11
N ARG A 38 30.73 14.07 -26.22
CA ARG A 38 31.15 13.03 -27.16
C ARG A 38 32.21 12.13 -26.57
N GLU A 39 33.24 12.72 -25.98
CA GLU A 39 34.31 11.98 -25.29
C GLU A 39 33.71 11.08 -24.21
N TYR A 40 32.84 11.64 -23.37
CA TYR A 40 32.15 10.86 -22.35
C TYR A 40 31.29 9.72 -22.91
N ASN A 41 30.60 9.94 -24.04
CA ASN A 41 29.84 8.89 -24.71
C ASN A 41 30.75 7.77 -25.25
N GLU A 42 31.93 8.12 -25.76
CA GLU A 42 32.91 7.16 -26.24
C GLU A 42 33.51 6.34 -25.09
N GLU A 43 33.84 6.97 -23.96
CA GLU A 43 34.26 6.29 -22.73
C GLU A 43 33.22 5.24 -22.29
N LEU A 44 31.93 5.62 -22.24
CA LEU A 44 30.84 4.69 -21.91
C LEU A 44 30.74 3.51 -22.89
N ARG A 45 30.94 3.76 -24.19
CA ARG A 45 30.93 2.69 -25.21
C ARG A 45 32.09 1.73 -25.04
N ILE A 46 33.29 2.25 -24.79
CA ILE A 46 34.50 1.44 -24.54
C ILE A 46 34.29 0.60 -23.27
N MET A 47 33.78 1.19 -22.18
CA MET A 47 33.46 0.44 -20.97
C MET A 47 32.44 -0.67 -21.23
N GLY A 48 31.36 -0.38 -21.96
CA GLY A 48 30.37 -1.39 -22.34
C GLY A 48 30.96 -2.53 -23.16
N GLN A 49 31.87 -2.22 -24.10
CA GLN A 49 32.59 -3.24 -24.86
C GLN A 49 33.52 -4.08 -23.98
N LEU A 50 34.27 -3.46 -23.08
CA LEU A 50 35.14 -4.17 -22.14
C LEU A 50 34.33 -5.12 -21.24
N LEU A 51 33.19 -4.65 -20.71
CA LEU A 51 32.28 -5.47 -19.92
C LEU A 51 31.70 -6.63 -20.72
N SER A 52 31.32 -6.41 -21.98
CA SER A 52 30.84 -7.50 -22.86
C SER A 52 31.92 -8.53 -23.19
N ARG A 53 33.19 -8.11 -23.22
CA ARG A 53 34.35 -8.98 -23.48
C ARG A 53 34.88 -9.67 -22.24
N ALA A 54 34.59 -9.16 -21.04
CA ALA A 54 35.00 -9.73 -19.76
C ALA A 54 34.40 -11.14 -19.49
N GLY A 55 33.71 -11.71 -20.49
CA GLY A 55 33.15 -13.04 -20.46
C GLY A 55 31.77 -13.01 -19.82
N ALA A 56 30.83 -13.72 -20.44
CA ALA A 56 29.70 -14.20 -19.67
C ALA A 56 30.28 -15.01 -18.51
N ILE A 57 30.14 -14.51 -17.29
CA ILE A 57 30.31 -15.35 -16.12
C ILE A 57 29.32 -16.49 -16.36
N GLU A 58 29.81 -17.71 -16.57
CA GLU A 58 28.92 -18.85 -16.63
C GLU A 58 28.12 -18.83 -15.34
N ALA A 59 26.85 -18.47 -15.47
CA ALA A 59 25.91 -18.58 -14.37
C ALA A 59 25.81 -20.08 -14.11
N GLY A 60 26.63 -20.57 -13.17
CA GLY A 60 26.52 -21.93 -12.69
C GLY A 60 25.05 -22.20 -12.37
N THR A 61 24.60 -23.43 -12.56
CA THR A 61 23.20 -23.80 -12.33
C THR A 61 22.79 -23.31 -10.94
N ALA A 62 22.02 -22.23 -10.89
CA ALA A 62 21.50 -21.74 -9.63
C ALA A 62 20.66 -22.87 -9.06
N PRO A 63 20.80 -23.22 -7.77
CA PRO A 63 19.96 -24.25 -7.17
C PRO A 63 18.57 -23.65 -6.92
N VAL A 64 17.85 -23.38 -8.01
CA VAL A 64 16.55 -22.70 -8.03
C VAL A 64 15.58 -23.42 -7.09
N ASP A 65 15.59 -24.75 -7.10
CA ASP A 65 14.75 -25.55 -6.20
C ASP A 65 15.07 -25.31 -4.72
N ARG A 66 16.35 -25.17 -4.39
CA ARG A 66 16.79 -24.88 -3.01
C ARG A 66 16.39 -23.47 -2.58
N LEU A 67 16.58 -22.48 -3.47
CA LEU A 67 16.22 -21.09 -3.21
C LEU A 67 14.70 -20.92 -3.08
N MET A 68 13.94 -21.50 -4.01
CA MET A 68 12.48 -21.45 -4.00
C MET A 68 11.89 -22.26 -2.84
N GLY A 69 12.52 -23.38 -2.47
CA GLY A 69 12.17 -24.15 -1.28
C GLY A 69 12.33 -23.33 0.00
N ALA A 70 13.48 -22.67 0.17
CA ALA A 70 13.73 -21.77 1.30
C ALA A 70 12.76 -20.58 1.33
N TYR A 71 12.48 -19.98 0.18
CA TYR A 71 11.52 -18.88 0.05
C TYR A 71 10.09 -19.29 0.46
N ARG A 72 9.61 -20.44 -0.03
CA ARG A 72 8.29 -20.98 0.35
C ARG A 72 8.22 -21.33 1.83
N ALA A 73 9.29 -21.91 2.40
CA ALA A 73 9.36 -22.22 3.81
C ALA A 73 9.25 -20.94 4.67
N ALA A 74 9.93 -19.86 4.27
CA ALA A 74 9.84 -18.57 4.93
C ALA A 74 8.43 -17.96 4.86
N LEU A 75 7.77 -18.02 3.69
CA LEU A 75 6.38 -17.56 3.54
C LEU A 75 5.40 -18.38 4.40
N ASN A 76 5.58 -19.68 4.49
CA ASN A 76 4.72 -20.53 5.30
C ASN A 76 4.95 -20.28 6.80
N ALA A 77 6.19 -20.02 7.21
CA ALA A 77 6.52 -19.67 8.59
C ALA A 77 5.86 -18.34 9.01
N THR A 78 5.84 -17.32 8.14
CA THR A 78 5.17 -16.04 8.43
C THR A 78 3.65 -16.17 8.42
N ALA A 79 3.08 -16.96 7.49
CA ALA A 79 1.65 -17.25 7.46
C ALA A 79 1.16 -17.97 8.72
N ASN A 80 2.00 -18.87 9.27
CA ASN A 80 1.68 -19.60 10.49
C ASN A 80 1.96 -18.81 11.77
N ALA A 81 2.96 -17.92 11.77
CA ALA A 81 3.25 -17.04 12.90
C ALA A 81 2.13 -16.00 13.18
N GLY A 82 1.38 -15.61 12.14
CA GLY A 82 0.26 -14.68 12.24
C GLY A 82 -1.10 -15.31 12.56
N ARG A 83 -1.18 -16.65 12.69
CA ARG A 83 -2.45 -17.33 13.00
C ARG A 83 -2.55 -17.50 14.52
N PRO A 84 -3.25 -16.62 15.26
CA PRO A 84 -3.42 -16.82 16.69
C PRO A 84 -4.05 -18.19 16.93
N ALA A 85 -3.47 -18.95 17.86
CA ALA A 85 -3.95 -20.25 18.24
C ALA A 85 -5.44 -20.17 18.63
N GLY A 86 -6.29 -20.71 17.76
CA GLY A 86 -7.63 -21.21 18.06
C GLY A 86 -8.52 -20.36 18.96
N ILE A 87 -9.07 -19.26 18.44
CA ILE A 87 -10.44 -18.89 18.79
C ILE A 87 -11.30 -19.36 17.63
N SER A 88 -11.98 -20.50 17.80
CA SER A 88 -12.92 -20.99 16.79
C SER A 88 -14.06 -19.99 16.64
N LEU A 89 -14.33 -19.58 15.41
CA LEU A 89 -15.44 -18.70 15.06
C LEU A 89 -16.77 -19.22 15.65
N ASP A 90 -16.92 -20.55 15.74
CA ASP A 90 -18.06 -21.22 16.37
C ASP A 90 -18.27 -20.85 17.84
N ARG A 91 -17.19 -20.67 18.62
CA ARG A 91 -17.29 -20.24 20.02
C ARG A 91 -17.73 -18.79 20.15
N LEU A 92 -17.30 -17.93 19.23
CA LEU A 92 -17.72 -16.52 19.19
C LEU A 92 -19.19 -16.40 18.78
N VAL A 93 -19.63 -17.19 17.80
CA VAL A 93 -21.04 -17.26 17.38
C VAL A 93 -21.92 -17.80 18.51
N ALA A 94 -21.49 -18.84 19.21
CA ALA A 94 -22.22 -19.38 20.36
C ALA A 94 -22.34 -18.37 21.52
N ALA A 95 -21.26 -17.64 21.82
CA ALA A 95 -21.27 -16.60 22.85
C ALA A 95 -22.19 -15.42 22.47
N ALA A 96 -22.17 -14.99 21.20
CA ALA A 96 -23.05 -13.95 20.71
C ALA A 96 -24.54 -14.36 20.76
N ALA A 97 -24.85 -15.61 20.39
CA ALA A 97 -26.21 -16.14 20.47
C ALA A 97 -26.73 -16.19 21.92
N ALA A 98 -25.89 -16.62 22.86
CA ALA A 98 -26.24 -16.64 24.28
C ALA A 98 -26.54 -15.23 24.82
N MET A 99 -25.73 -14.23 24.48
CA MET A 99 -25.99 -12.84 24.87
C MET A 99 -27.28 -12.29 24.27
N ALA A 100 -27.55 -12.56 22.99
CA ALA A 100 -28.80 -12.14 22.35
C ALA A 100 -30.03 -12.74 23.05
N ALA A 101 -29.97 -14.03 23.41
CA ALA A 101 -31.05 -14.68 24.15
C ALA A 101 -31.28 -14.04 25.52
N VAL A 102 -30.21 -13.71 26.27
CA VAL A 102 -30.32 -13.02 27.57
C VAL A 102 -30.95 -11.64 27.41
N ILE A 103 -30.55 -10.87 26.38
CA ILE A 103 -31.12 -9.54 26.12
C ILE A 103 -32.62 -9.65 25.78
N ILE A 104 -32.99 -10.57 24.89
CA ILE A 104 -34.40 -10.79 24.52
C ILE A 104 -35.22 -11.18 25.75
N MET A 105 -34.68 -12.07 26.60
CA MET A 105 -35.35 -12.53 27.81
C MET A 105 -35.50 -11.40 28.83
N ALA A 106 -34.48 -10.56 29.02
CA ALA A 106 -34.52 -9.39 29.90
C ALA A 106 -35.52 -8.33 29.43
N VAL A 107 -35.57 -8.05 28.12
CA VAL A 107 -36.55 -7.13 27.52
C VAL A 107 -37.96 -7.68 27.67
N SER A 108 -38.18 -8.95 27.35
CA SER A 108 -39.49 -9.62 27.47
C SER A 108 -39.98 -9.60 28.92
N TYR A 109 -39.08 -9.87 29.88
CA TYR A 109 -39.39 -9.81 31.31
C TYR A 109 -39.81 -8.41 31.77
N ARG A 110 -39.14 -7.36 31.29
CA ARG A 110 -39.52 -5.97 31.58
C ARG A 110 -40.89 -5.61 31.03
N ILE A 111 -41.18 -6.02 29.79
CA ILE A 111 -42.50 -5.81 29.17
C ILE A 111 -43.61 -6.48 30.01
N VAL A 112 -43.40 -7.74 30.43
CA VAL A 112 -44.38 -8.48 31.25
C VAL A 112 -44.57 -7.85 32.63
N ARG A 113 -43.53 -7.25 33.22
CA ARG A 113 -43.64 -6.54 34.50
C ARG A 113 -44.37 -5.19 34.43
N GLY A 114 -44.78 -4.74 33.25
CA GLY A 114 -45.44 -3.45 33.08
C GLY A 114 -44.51 -2.25 33.33
N GLU A 115 -43.19 -2.47 33.35
CA GLU A 115 -42.23 -1.38 33.23
C GLU A 115 -42.34 -0.88 31.79
N SER A 116 -42.96 0.30 31.59
CA SER A 116 -43.08 0.93 30.29
C SER A 116 -41.68 1.20 29.73
N VAL A 117 -41.18 0.28 28.90
CA VAL A 117 -40.02 0.52 28.04
C VAL A 117 -40.52 1.49 26.98
N ASP A 118 -40.33 2.78 27.23
CA ASP A 118 -40.83 3.87 26.38
C ASP A 118 -40.15 3.79 24.99
N PRO A 119 -40.78 3.16 23.98
CA PRO A 119 -40.10 2.78 22.74
C PRO A 119 -39.71 4.02 21.93
N VAL A 120 -40.45 5.11 22.16
CA VAL A 120 -40.27 6.42 21.53
C VAL A 120 -38.96 7.05 21.98
N ARG A 121 -38.57 6.88 23.26
CA ARG A 121 -37.32 7.45 23.79
C ARG A 121 -36.09 6.73 23.24
N SER A 122 -36.18 5.41 23.03
CA SER A 122 -35.12 4.63 22.37
C SER A 122 -35.01 4.95 20.87
N TYR A 123 -36.14 5.16 20.18
CA TYR A 123 -36.12 5.55 18.77
C TYR A 123 -35.56 6.97 18.59
N LEU A 124 -35.94 7.92 19.45
CA LEU A 124 -35.44 9.29 19.42
C LEU A 124 -33.95 9.38 19.75
N LEU A 125 -33.44 8.59 20.70
CA LEU A 125 -32.01 8.56 21.01
C LEU A 125 -31.16 7.85 19.96
N GLN A 126 -31.76 6.99 19.14
CA GLN A 126 -31.07 6.28 18.05
C GLN A 126 -31.10 7.08 16.73
N SER A 127 -32.06 7.98 16.54
CA SER A 127 -32.15 8.85 15.35
C SER A 127 -31.38 10.16 15.47
N VAL A 128 -31.02 10.60 16.68
CA VAL A 128 -30.17 11.79 16.87
C VAL A 128 -28.71 11.38 16.67
N GLY A 129 -28.23 11.52 15.43
CA GLY A 129 -26.83 11.29 15.11
C GLY A 129 -25.93 12.27 15.86
N THR A 130 -24.70 11.87 16.17
CA THR A 130 -23.66 12.69 16.86
C THR A 130 -23.38 14.03 16.19
N ARG A 131 -23.83 14.25 14.96
CA ARG A 131 -23.76 15.55 14.24
C ARG A 131 -24.84 16.55 14.65
N GLU A 132 -26.00 16.11 15.14
CA GLU A 132 -27.13 17.00 15.50
C GLU A 132 -27.01 17.53 16.93
N VAL A 133 -26.37 16.77 17.83
CA VAL A 133 -26.06 17.22 19.19
C VAL A 133 -25.08 18.41 19.18
N LEU A 134 -24.19 18.48 18.18
CA LEU A 134 -23.26 19.60 18.02
C LEU A 134 -23.94 20.90 17.55
N TYR A 135 -25.08 20.79 16.85
CA TYR A 135 -25.86 21.95 16.39
C TYR A 135 -26.75 22.55 17.49
N LEU A 136 -27.15 21.75 18.48
CA LEU A 136 -27.96 22.21 19.61
C LEU A 136 -27.11 22.72 20.79
N SER A 137 -25.81 22.43 20.82
CA SER A 137 -24.89 22.92 21.87
C SER A 137 -24.14 24.20 21.49
N GLY A 138 -24.43 24.80 20.34
CA GLY A 138 -23.70 25.96 19.81
C GLY A 138 -24.59 27.15 19.53
N ASN A 139 -24.93 27.93 20.56
CA ASN A 139 -25.46 29.27 20.35
C ASN A 139 -25.02 30.23 21.47
N ASP A 140 -23.76 30.68 21.39
CA ASP A 140 -23.29 31.95 21.92
C ASP A 140 -22.30 32.54 20.91
N TRP A 141 -22.82 32.99 19.77
CA TRP A 141 -22.12 33.90 18.85
C TRP A 141 -22.94 35.19 18.75
N THR A 142 -23.00 35.94 19.84
CA THR A 142 -23.32 37.36 19.81
C THR A 142 -22.02 38.14 19.67
N ALA A 143 -21.72 38.61 18.45
CA ALA A 143 -21.23 39.97 18.16
C ALA A 143 -20.59 40.06 16.76
N ILE A 144 -21.36 40.62 15.83
CA ILE A 144 -20.92 41.51 14.74
C ILE A 144 -22.02 42.61 14.73
N PRO A 145 -21.71 43.91 14.63
CA PRO A 145 -20.71 44.57 13.79
C PRO A 145 -19.35 44.80 14.42
#